data_AF-A0A925YZH8-F1
#
_entry.id   AF-A0A925YZH8-F1
#
_cell.length_a   1.000
_cell.length_b   1.000
_cell.length_c   1.000
_cell.angle_alpha   90.00
_cell.angle_beta   90.00
_cell.angle_gamma   90.00
#
_symmetry.space_group_name_H-M   'P 1'
#
loop_
_entity.id
_entity.type
_entity.pdbx_description
1 polymer ?
#
loop_
_entity_poly.entity_id
_entity_poly.type
_entity_poly.pdbx_seq_one_letter_code
_entity_poly.pdbx_strand_id
1 'polypeptide(L)'
;MDRSEQFKQTIFNGYDFQGDSIILGTAILDGNAIPQTHVKVPLRMMNRHGLVAGATGTGKTKTLQGIVEQLSDFGVGVIIMDIKGDVSGIAMQGTANAKIDERMQKIGKEWKAKGYPVELMSISNESGVKLRATVSEFGPVLFSKILELNDIQEGVVSLVFKYCDDKQLALLDLKDFRKTLNYLTSEGKAEIEKEYGQISTASAGTILRKIIEIEEQGADSFFGEKSFDVNDLTRINDRGQGYVNILRLTNIQSKPKLFSTFMLCLLAEIYNTFPEQGDKENPKLVIIIDEAHLIFNEASKTLLEQITTIIKLIRSKGVGIFFCTQLPTDIPTGVLSQLGLKVQHALRAFTANDRKAIKLTSENYPLTDFYKTEDLLTNLGIGEAIITALNEKGIPAPLAHTLLVAPQSRMDILSTDEIIAVNMQSSLIKKYNETMERESAYEILNKKLEESAKL
;
A
#
# COMPACT_ATOMS: atom_id res chain seq x y z
N MET A 1 -32.36 17.45 -26.22
CA MET A 1 -32.47 17.31 -24.75
C MET A 1 -31.96 18.59 -24.13
N ASP A 2 -32.57 19.04 -23.03
CA ASP A 2 -31.97 20.08 -22.20
C ASP A 2 -30.62 19.58 -21.63
N ARG A 3 -29.65 20.48 -21.40
CA ARG A 3 -28.28 20.14 -20.96
C ARG A 3 -28.29 19.28 -19.69
N SER A 4 -29.21 19.58 -18.78
CA SER A 4 -29.40 18.82 -17.52
C SER A 4 -29.85 17.37 -17.77
N GLU A 5 -30.75 17.15 -18.73
CA GLU A 5 -31.24 15.81 -19.06
C GLU A 5 -30.19 15.00 -19.82
N GLN A 6 -29.48 15.64 -20.75
CA GLN A 6 -28.34 15.02 -21.43
C GLN A 6 -27.24 14.64 -20.44
N PHE A 7 -26.97 15.49 -19.45
CA PHE A 7 -26.02 15.20 -18.37
C PHE A 7 -26.45 13.99 -17.56
N LYS A 8 -27.70 13.98 -17.07
CA LYS A 8 -28.25 12.84 -16.30
C LYS A 8 -28.12 11.54 -17.07
N GLN A 9 -28.54 11.52 -18.33
CA GLN A 9 -28.45 10.32 -19.16
C GLN A 9 -27.00 9.89 -19.38
N THR A 10 -26.08 10.85 -19.59
CA THR A 10 -24.66 10.54 -19.78
C THR A 10 -24.05 9.92 -18.54
N ILE A 11 -24.28 10.50 -17.36
CA ILE A 11 -23.75 9.98 -16.10
C ILE A 11 -24.44 8.66 -15.73
N PHE A 12 -25.77 8.59 -15.83
CA PHE A 12 -26.51 7.36 -15.53
C PHE A 12 -25.98 6.20 -16.38
N ASN A 13 -25.97 6.32 -17.71
CA ASN A 13 -25.48 5.26 -18.59
C ASN A 13 -23.99 4.96 -18.39
N GLY A 14 -23.19 5.98 -18.04
CA GLY A 14 -21.75 5.86 -17.84
C GLY A 14 -21.36 5.13 -16.55
N TYR A 15 -22.24 5.14 -15.55
CA TYR A 15 -22.04 4.53 -14.23
C TYR A 15 -23.09 3.45 -13.90
N ASP A 16 -23.88 3.01 -14.90
CA ASP A 16 -24.83 1.90 -14.78
C ASP A 16 -24.11 0.56 -14.94
N PHE A 17 -23.33 0.24 -13.91
CA PHE A 17 -22.52 -0.96 -13.84
C PHE A 17 -23.32 -2.18 -13.40
N GLN A 18 -22.91 -3.35 -13.91
CA GLN A 18 -23.44 -4.66 -13.56
C GLN A 18 -22.73 -5.22 -12.32
N GLY A 19 -23.50 -5.86 -11.45
CA GLY A 19 -22.98 -6.45 -10.22
C GLY A 19 -22.76 -5.42 -9.10
N ASP A 20 -22.05 -5.85 -8.06
CA ASP A 20 -21.83 -5.03 -6.87
C ASP A 20 -20.87 -3.87 -7.15
N SER A 21 -21.20 -2.72 -6.57
CA SER A 21 -20.43 -1.49 -6.72
C SER A 21 -20.36 -0.72 -5.41
N ILE A 22 -19.23 -0.05 -5.19
CA ILE A 22 -19.17 1.02 -4.20
C ILE A 22 -19.76 2.31 -4.79
N ILE A 23 -20.32 3.16 -3.93
CA ILE A 23 -20.87 4.45 -4.32
C ILE A 23 -19.97 5.53 -3.74
N LEU A 24 -19.36 6.34 -4.61
CA LEU A 24 -18.48 7.42 -4.19
C LEU A 24 -19.25 8.72 -3.91
N GLY A 25 -20.40 8.92 -4.55
CA GLY A 25 -21.19 10.14 -4.38
C GLY A 25 -22.28 10.31 -5.42
N THR A 26 -22.77 11.53 -5.58
CA THR A 26 -23.70 11.92 -6.66
C THR A 26 -23.09 13.00 -7.54
N ALA A 27 -23.38 12.98 -8.83
CA ALA A 27 -22.79 13.93 -9.75
C ALA A 27 -23.38 15.35 -9.59
N ILE A 28 -22.55 16.36 -9.80
CA ILE A 28 -22.86 17.78 -9.71
C ILE A 28 -22.86 18.37 -11.13
N LEU A 29 -23.87 19.17 -11.45
CA LEU A 29 -23.91 20.00 -12.64
C LEU A 29 -24.24 21.44 -12.23
N ASP A 30 -23.44 22.40 -12.72
CA ASP A 30 -23.61 23.83 -12.46
C ASP A 30 -23.82 24.15 -10.95
N GLY A 31 -23.04 23.49 -10.09
CA GLY A 31 -23.06 23.69 -8.63
C GLY A 31 -24.16 22.95 -7.87
N ASN A 32 -25.04 22.20 -8.57
CA ASN A 32 -26.14 21.48 -7.95
C ASN A 32 -25.93 19.96 -8.02
N ALA A 33 -26.12 19.29 -6.88
CA ALA A 33 -26.17 17.83 -6.82
C ALA A 33 -27.38 17.34 -7.61
N ILE A 34 -27.14 16.49 -8.61
CA ILE A 34 -28.17 15.96 -9.48
C ILE A 34 -28.68 14.64 -8.88
N PRO A 35 -29.99 14.47 -8.67
CA PRO A 35 -30.53 13.20 -8.19
C PRO A 35 -30.34 12.06 -9.20
N GLN A 36 -30.26 10.82 -8.70
CA GLN A 36 -30.20 9.59 -9.52
C GLN A 36 -28.95 9.48 -10.43
N THR A 37 -27.90 10.25 -10.15
CA THR A 37 -26.61 10.21 -10.88
C THR A 37 -25.49 9.74 -9.96
N HIS A 38 -25.71 8.63 -9.27
CA HIS A 38 -24.70 8.05 -8.39
C HIS A 38 -23.44 7.67 -9.18
N VAL A 39 -22.30 8.16 -8.70
CA VAL A 39 -20.99 7.83 -9.24
C VAL A 39 -20.51 6.57 -8.56
N LYS A 40 -20.59 5.46 -9.29
CA LYS A 40 -20.30 4.11 -8.81
C LYS A 40 -18.89 3.67 -9.21
N VAL A 41 -18.36 2.63 -8.56
CA VAL A 41 -17.19 1.88 -9.03
C VAL A 41 -17.48 0.39 -8.83
N PRO A 42 -17.41 -0.45 -9.89
CA PRO A 42 -17.66 -1.88 -9.76
C PRO A 42 -16.62 -2.51 -8.83
N LEU A 43 -17.02 -3.40 -7.93
CA LEU A 43 -16.08 -4.09 -7.05
C LEU A 43 -15.02 -4.86 -7.83
N ARG A 44 -15.42 -5.57 -8.89
CA ARG A 44 -14.52 -6.28 -9.80
C ARG A 44 -13.45 -5.39 -10.45
N MET A 45 -13.66 -4.07 -10.50
CA MET A 45 -12.68 -3.12 -11.04
C MET A 45 -11.73 -2.57 -9.97
N MET A 46 -11.95 -2.86 -8.70
CA MET A 46 -11.08 -2.41 -7.60
C MET A 46 -9.70 -3.10 -7.63
N ASN A 47 -9.54 -4.23 -8.33
CA ASN A 47 -8.22 -4.81 -8.60
C ASN A 47 -7.45 -4.09 -9.73
N ARG A 48 -8.08 -3.17 -10.47
CA ARG A 48 -7.44 -2.38 -11.53
C ARG A 48 -6.75 -1.11 -11.03
N HIS A 49 -6.37 -1.11 -9.76
CA HIS A 49 -5.66 -0.04 -9.09
C HIS A 49 -6.43 1.31 -9.09
N GLY A 50 -5.93 2.27 -8.33
CA GLY A 50 -6.55 3.59 -8.31
C GLY A 50 -5.64 4.70 -7.81
N LEU A 51 -6.13 5.93 -8.02
CA LEU A 51 -5.50 7.17 -7.60
C LEU A 51 -6.50 8.01 -6.82
N VAL A 52 -6.08 8.50 -5.65
CA VAL A 52 -6.75 9.57 -4.90
C VAL A 52 -5.77 10.73 -4.77
N ALA A 53 -5.95 11.79 -5.56
CA ALA A 53 -5.04 12.92 -5.61
C ALA A 53 -5.70 14.25 -5.20
N GLY A 54 -4.91 15.27 -4.88
CA GLY A 54 -5.37 16.61 -4.54
C GLY A 54 -4.57 17.29 -3.42
N ALA A 55 -4.75 18.59 -3.24
CA ALA A 55 -4.01 19.36 -2.23
C ALA A 55 -4.31 18.90 -0.79
N THR A 56 -3.49 19.30 0.18
CA THR A 56 -3.71 19.02 1.60
C THR A 56 -5.04 19.62 2.08
N GLY A 57 -5.77 18.89 2.93
CA GLY A 57 -7.05 19.34 3.52
C GLY A 57 -8.26 19.31 2.58
N THR A 58 -8.12 18.79 1.35
CA THR A 58 -9.22 18.78 0.37
C THR A 58 -10.22 17.64 0.54
N GLY A 59 -9.85 16.57 1.26
CA GLY A 59 -10.73 15.44 1.56
C GLY A 59 -10.19 14.05 1.17
N LYS A 60 -8.94 13.94 0.71
CA LYS A 60 -8.30 12.67 0.30
C LYS A 60 -8.47 11.54 1.32
N THR A 61 -8.00 11.75 2.56
CA THR A 61 -8.10 10.76 3.64
C THR A 61 -9.54 10.30 3.86
N LYS A 62 -10.51 11.22 3.83
CA LYS A 62 -11.93 10.89 4.05
C LYS A 62 -12.54 10.15 2.86
N THR A 63 -12.02 10.36 1.66
CA THR A 63 -12.41 9.56 0.49
C THR A 63 -11.87 8.14 0.59
N LEU A 64 -10.60 7.99 0.96
CA LEU A 64 -10.01 6.67 1.23
C LEU A 64 -10.79 5.94 2.31
N GLN A 65 -11.09 6.62 3.42
CA GLN A 65 -11.91 6.08 4.50
C GLN A 65 -13.25 5.56 3.97
N GLY A 66 -14.01 6.37 3.22
CA GLY A 66 -15.29 5.93 2.63
C GLY A 66 -15.18 4.79 1.60
N ILE A 67 -14.06 4.66 0.90
CA ILE A 67 -13.78 3.51 0.01
C ILE A 67 -13.53 2.25 0.85
N VAL A 68 -12.66 2.35 1.87
CA VAL A 68 -12.28 1.25 2.76
C VAL A 68 -13.48 0.69 3.50
N GLU A 69 -14.33 1.58 4.03
CA GLU A 69 -15.58 1.21 4.71
C GLU A 69 -16.45 0.31 3.84
N GLN A 70 -16.67 0.73 2.59
CA GLN A 70 -17.48 -0.04 1.65
C GLN A 70 -16.81 -1.36 1.25
N LEU A 71 -15.49 -1.37 1.03
CA LEU A 71 -14.74 -2.61 0.77
C LEU A 71 -14.87 -3.60 1.93
N SER A 72 -14.70 -3.12 3.16
CA SER A 72 -14.89 -3.94 4.37
C SER A 72 -16.30 -4.52 4.42
N ASP A 73 -17.34 -3.74 4.09
CA ASP A 73 -18.72 -4.23 4.04
C ASP A 73 -18.98 -5.31 3.00
N PHE A 74 -18.20 -5.33 1.91
CA PHE A 74 -18.23 -6.38 0.91
C PHE A 74 -17.29 -7.56 1.23
N GLY A 75 -16.75 -7.64 2.45
CA GLY A 75 -15.87 -8.73 2.87
C GLY A 75 -14.46 -8.64 2.29
N VAL A 76 -14.07 -7.50 1.70
CA VAL A 76 -12.74 -7.31 1.12
C VAL A 76 -11.77 -6.85 2.21
N GLY A 77 -10.71 -7.62 2.44
CA GLY A 77 -9.60 -7.20 3.29
C GLY A 77 -8.88 -5.99 2.67
N VAL A 78 -8.50 -5.03 3.52
CA VAL A 78 -7.76 -3.85 3.09
C VAL A 78 -6.51 -3.70 3.96
N ILE A 79 -5.38 -3.34 3.37
CA ILE A 79 -4.23 -2.81 4.12
C ILE A 79 -4.01 -1.35 3.75
N ILE A 80 -3.84 -0.49 4.75
CA ILE A 80 -3.57 0.93 4.58
C ILE A 80 -2.21 1.24 5.18
N MET A 81 -1.30 1.76 4.35
CA MET A 81 -0.02 2.31 4.79
C MET A 81 -0.27 3.74 5.26
N ASP A 82 -0.49 3.91 6.56
CA ASP A 82 -0.88 5.17 7.18
C ASP A 82 0.37 5.96 7.64
N ILE A 83 0.83 6.83 6.76
CA ILE A 83 2.02 7.67 7.00
C ILE A 83 1.69 8.84 7.94
N LYS A 84 0.46 9.36 7.88
CA LYS A 84 0.04 10.52 8.69
C LYS A 84 -0.52 10.15 10.05
N GLY A 85 -0.98 8.91 10.23
CA GLY A 85 -1.65 8.45 11.44
C GLY A 85 -3.11 8.87 11.53
N ASP A 86 -3.73 9.29 10.42
CA ASP A 86 -5.05 9.96 10.42
C ASP A 86 -6.22 9.05 10.02
N VAL A 87 -6.00 7.74 9.85
CA VAL A 87 -7.06 6.77 9.47
C VAL A 87 -7.52 5.84 10.60
N SER A 88 -6.82 5.82 11.74
CA SER A 88 -7.09 4.89 12.86
C SER A 88 -8.54 4.96 13.38
N GLY A 89 -9.19 6.12 13.27
CA GLY A 89 -10.58 6.35 13.64
C GLY A 89 -11.61 5.40 13.04
N ILE A 90 -11.28 4.72 11.94
CA ILE A 90 -12.19 3.79 11.27
C ILE A 90 -12.67 2.64 12.17
N ALA A 91 -11.93 2.33 13.25
CA ALA A 91 -12.34 1.34 14.25
C ALA A 91 -13.59 1.76 15.05
N MET A 92 -13.87 3.07 15.14
CA MET A 92 -14.93 3.63 15.97
C MET A 92 -16.07 4.19 15.13
N GLN A 93 -17.28 4.18 15.71
CA GLN A 93 -18.45 4.78 15.07
C GLN A 93 -18.28 6.29 14.87
N GLY A 94 -18.74 6.80 13.73
CA GLY A 94 -18.79 8.23 13.46
C GLY A 94 -19.88 8.94 14.25
N THR A 95 -19.81 10.26 14.29
CA THR A 95 -20.81 11.12 14.96
C THR A 95 -21.60 11.89 13.93
N ALA A 96 -22.94 11.79 13.99
CA ALA A 96 -23.83 12.55 13.13
C ALA A 96 -23.65 14.06 13.34
N ASN A 97 -23.81 14.84 12.28
CA ASN A 97 -23.91 16.30 12.37
C ASN A 97 -24.68 16.86 11.16
N ALA A 98 -25.16 18.09 11.29
CA ALA A 98 -25.98 18.75 10.27
C ALA A 98 -25.34 18.78 8.87
N LYS A 99 -24.01 18.88 8.77
CA LYS A 99 -23.32 18.89 7.46
C LYS A 99 -23.32 17.51 6.81
N ILE A 100 -23.21 16.44 7.60
CA ILE A 100 -23.33 15.06 7.12
C ILE A 100 -24.76 14.83 6.66
N ASP A 101 -25.75 15.20 7.47
CA ASP A 101 -27.16 14.97 7.16
C ASP A 101 -27.58 15.69 5.87
N GLU A 102 -27.24 16.97 5.73
CA GLU A 102 -27.52 17.76 4.52
C GLU A 102 -26.86 17.14 3.27
N ARG A 103 -25.58 16.74 3.38
CA ARG A 103 -24.83 16.13 2.29
C ARG A 103 -25.45 14.80 1.86
N MET A 104 -25.77 13.95 2.82
CA MET A 104 -26.30 12.61 2.57
C MET A 104 -27.73 12.69 2.02
N GLN A 105 -28.51 13.68 2.44
CA GLN A 105 -29.80 14.02 1.83
C GLN A 105 -29.66 14.43 0.36
N LYS A 106 -28.69 15.31 0.01
CA LYS A 106 -28.42 15.68 -1.40
C LYS A 106 -28.00 14.49 -2.26
N ILE A 107 -27.25 13.54 -1.69
CA ILE A 107 -26.85 12.31 -2.37
C ILE A 107 -28.01 11.31 -2.47
N GLY A 108 -29.01 11.41 -1.60
CA GLY A 108 -30.10 10.44 -1.51
C GLY A 108 -29.66 9.10 -0.92
N LYS A 109 -28.72 9.12 0.05
CA LYS A 109 -28.22 7.94 0.75
C LYS A 109 -28.39 8.08 2.24
N GLU A 110 -28.78 7.01 2.91
CA GLU A 110 -28.87 6.96 4.37
C GLU A 110 -27.47 6.94 5.00
N TRP A 111 -27.27 7.74 6.04
CA TRP A 111 -26.04 7.71 6.85
C TRP A 111 -26.31 7.03 8.18
N LYS A 112 -25.44 6.08 8.54
CA LYS A 112 -25.48 5.38 9.82
C LYS A 112 -24.09 5.33 10.40
N ALA A 113 -23.97 5.70 11.67
CA ALA A 113 -22.72 5.59 12.41
C ALA A 113 -22.27 4.13 12.50
N LYS A 114 -21.03 3.85 12.12
CA LYS A 114 -20.50 2.48 12.06
C LYS A 114 -18.99 2.45 12.27
N GLY A 115 -18.52 1.52 13.10
CA GLY A 115 -17.10 1.19 13.23
C GLY A 115 -16.79 -0.11 12.49
N TYR A 116 -15.53 -0.29 12.10
CA TYR A 116 -15.08 -1.40 11.26
C TYR A 116 -14.04 -2.27 11.99
N PRO A 117 -13.92 -3.56 11.63
CA PRO A 117 -12.88 -4.42 12.20
C PRO A 117 -11.49 -3.92 11.79
N VAL A 118 -10.66 -3.58 12.77
CA VAL A 118 -9.32 -3.01 12.53
C VAL A 118 -8.24 -3.88 13.17
N GLU A 119 -7.13 -4.03 12.46
CA GLU A 119 -5.85 -4.49 13.02
C GLU A 119 -4.83 -3.37 12.92
N LEU A 120 -4.19 -3.01 14.04
CA LEU A 120 -3.09 -2.05 14.03
C LEU A 120 -1.78 -2.81 13.87
N MET A 121 -1.01 -2.45 12.85
CA MET A 121 0.22 -3.14 12.45
C MET A 121 1.42 -2.20 12.51
N SER A 122 2.61 -2.76 12.69
CA SER A 122 3.85 -2.02 12.75
C SER A 122 5.04 -2.81 12.22
N ILE A 123 5.92 -2.12 11.49
CA ILE A 123 7.27 -2.59 11.11
C ILE A 123 8.36 -1.99 12.01
N SER A 124 7.96 -1.28 13.06
CA SER A 124 8.84 -0.60 14.01
C SER A 124 8.53 -1.06 15.43
N ASN A 125 9.06 -0.36 16.43
CA ASN A 125 8.81 -0.68 17.84
C ASN A 125 7.42 -0.25 18.34
N GLU A 126 6.59 0.38 17.49
CA GLU A 126 5.24 0.79 17.85
C GLU A 126 4.31 -0.38 18.23
N SER A 127 3.32 -0.11 19.08
CA SER A 127 2.35 -1.11 19.54
C SER A 127 1.41 -1.52 18.40
N GLY A 128 1.26 -2.84 18.22
CA GLY A 128 0.46 -3.45 17.16
C GLY A 128 1.02 -4.82 16.79
N VAL A 129 0.42 -5.44 15.78
CA VAL A 129 0.92 -6.66 15.13
C VAL A 129 2.27 -6.36 14.50
N LYS A 130 3.31 -7.10 14.89
CA LYS A 130 4.65 -6.96 14.30
C LYS A 130 4.68 -7.61 12.92
N LEU A 131 4.96 -6.81 11.89
CA LEU A 131 5.23 -7.31 10.56
C LEU A 131 6.72 -7.55 10.42
N ARG A 132 7.10 -8.82 10.28
CA ARG A 132 8.47 -9.24 10.04
C ARG A 132 8.57 -10.10 8.79
N ALA A 133 9.78 -10.19 8.24
CA ALA A 133 10.14 -11.12 7.18
C ALA A 133 11.57 -11.62 7.43
N THR A 134 11.89 -12.83 7.00
CA THR A 134 13.26 -13.36 7.14
C THR A 134 14.14 -12.93 5.96
N VAL A 135 15.46 -12.86 6.13
CA VAL A 135 16.37 -12.60 5.00
C VAL A 135 16.26 -13.68 3.93
N SER A 136 16.03 -14.94 4.33
CA SER A 136 15.78 -16.06 3.43
C SER A 136 14.59 -15.84 2.50
N GLU A 137 13.48 -15.25 2.97
CA GLU A 137 12.28 -14.98 2.15
C GLU A 137 12.54 -14.00 1.00
N PHE A 138 13.48 -13.07 1.17
CA PHE A 138 13.86 -12.16 0.08
C PHE A 138 14.60 -12.89 -1.04
N GLY A 139 15.34 -13.94 -0.70
CA GLY A 139 16.30 -14.54 -1.61
C GLY A 139 17.41 -13.56 -2.04
N PRO A 140 18.38 -14.04 -2.83
CA PRO A 140 19.55 -13.24 -3.17
C PRO A 140 19.21 -12.01 -4.03
N VAL A 141 18.32 -12.18 -5.01
CA VAL A 141 18.00 -11.12 -5.98
C VAL A 141 17.29 -9.95 -5.31
N LEU A 142 16.25 -10.19 -4.51
CA LEU A 142 15.49 -9.11 -3.89
C LEU A 142 16.35 -8.40 -2.83
N PHE A 143 17.10 -9.19 -2.05
CA PHE A 143 18.01 -8.67 -1.04
C PHE A 143 19.09 -7.77 -1.65
N SER A 144 19.68 -8.18 -2.79
CA SER A 144 20.65 -7.36 -3.53
C SER A 144 20.06 -6.05 -4.05
N LYS A 145 18.82 -6.07 -4.54
CA LYS A 145 18.13 -4.86 -5.02
C LYS A 145 17.86 -3.86 -3.90
N ILE A 146 17.48 -4.34 -2.71
CA ILE A 146 17.26 -3.53 -1.52
C ILE A 146 18.54 -2.85 -1.05
N LEU A 147 19.65 -3.58 -1.10
CA LEU A 147 20.97 -3.08 -0.73
C LEU A 147 21.64 -2.24 -1.84
N GLU A 148 20.97 -2.08 -3.00
CA GLU A 148 21.47 -1.34 -4.16
C GLU A 148 22.83 -1.84 -4.65
N LEU A 149 22.98 -3.17 -4.67
CA LEU A 149 24.22 -3.83 -5.06
C LEU A 149 24.40 -3.84 -6.59
N ASN A 150 25.66 -3.82 -7.02
CA ASN A 150 26.01 -4.05 -8.42
C ASN A 150 26.09 -5.56 -8.74
N ASP A 151 26.19 -5.91 -10.03
CA ASP A 151 26.20 -7.30 -10.51
C ASP A 151 27.25 -8.19 -9.82
N ILE A 152 28.42 -7.64 -9.51
CA ILE A 152 29.49 -8.39 -8.83
C ILE A 152 29.08 -8.71 -7.39
N GLN A 153 28.52 -7.73 -6.68
CA GLN A 153 28.06 -7.87 -5.31
C GLN A 153 26.80 -8.76 -5.23
N GLU A 154 25.91 -8.69 -6.21
CA GLU A 154 24.76 -9.61 -6.35
C GLU A 154 25.23 -11.06 -6.52
N GLY A 155 26.29 -11.29 -7.30
CA GLY A 155 26.94 -12.59 -7.39
C GLY A 155 27.46 -13.09 -6.04
N VAL A 156 28.08 -12.21 -5.24
CA VAL A 156 28.52 -12.56 -3.87
C VAL A 156 27.34 -12.90 -2.97
N VAL A 157 26.27 -12.11 -2.98
CA VAL A 157 25.05 -12.42 -2.21
C VAL A 157 24.49 -13.78 -2.63
N SER A 158 24.42 -14.07 -3.93
CA SER A 158 23.94 -15.35 -4.44
C SER A 158 24.77 -16.54 -3.92
N LEU A 159 26.10 -16.38 -3.85
CA LEU A 159 26.99 -17.40 -3.26
C LEU A 159 26.74 -17.61 -1.76
N VAL A 160 26.51 -16.53 -1.00
CA VAL A 160 26.19 -16.61 0.42
C VAL A 160 24.88 -17.38 0.65
N PHE A 161 23.82 -17.03 -0.09
CA PHE A 161 22.54 -17.74 -0.02
C PHE A 161 22.69 -19.22 -0.38
N LYS A 162 23.41 -19.52 -1.47
CA LYS A 162 23.65 -20.90 -1.90
C LYS A 162 24.40 -21.73 -0.84
N TYR A 163 25.45 -21.15 -0.24
CA TYR A 163 26.16 -21.79 0.86
C TYR A 163 25.24 -22.07 2.05
N CYS A 164 24.42 -21.09 2.44
CA CYS A 164 23.45 -21.26 3.51
C CYS A 164 22.45 -22.38 3.21
N ASP A 165 21.89 -22.43 2.01
CA ASP A 165 20.95 -23.47 1.61
C ASP A 165 21.59 -24.87 1.67
N ASP A 166 22.81 -25.02 1.14
CA ASP A 166 23.51 -26.31 1.08
C ASP A 166 23.97 -26.78 2.47
N LYS A 167 24.24 -25.86 3.40
CA LYS A 167 24.63 -26.16 4.79
C LYS A 167 23.46 -26.07 5.78
N GLN A 168 22.24 -25.83 5.29
CA GLN A 168 21.03 -25.66 6.11
C GLN A 168 21.17 -24.57 7.19
N LEU A 169 21.83 -23.47 6.86
CA LEU A 169 21.98 -22.30 7.73
C LEU A 169 20.86 -21.30 7.44
N ALA A 170 19.93 -21.14 8.39
CA ALA A 170 18.83 -20.21 8.22
C ALA A 170 19.32 -18.75 8.30
N LEU A 171 18.94 -17.93 7.31
CA LEU A 171 19.16 -16.48 7.30
C LEU A 171 17.88 -15.80 7.79
N LEU A 172 17.69 -15.73 9.10
CA LEU A 172 16.49 -15.15 9.70
C LEU A 172 16.59 -13.62 9.72
N ASP A 173 17.72 -13.07 10.15
CA ASP A 173 17.92 -11.63 10.29
C ASP A 173 19.21 -11.11 9.61
N LEU A 174 19.48 -9.81 9.77
CA LEU A 174 20.67 -9.18 9.20
C LEU A 174 21.97 -9.59 9.91
N LYS A 175 21.91 -10.05 11.17
CA LYS A 175 23.07 -10.58 11.90
C LYS A 175 23.50 -11.91 11.31
N ASP A 176 22.55 -12.77 10.95
CA ASP A 176 22.82 -14.04 10.27
C ASP A 176 23.59 -13.84 8.98
N PHE A 177 23.10 -12.92 8.14
CA PHE A 177 23.75 -12.63 6.87
C PHE A 177 25.15 -12.05 7.07
N ARG A 178 25.32 -11.08 7.97
CA ARG A 178 26.64 -10.51 8.28
C ARG A 178 27.60 -11.56 8.81
N LYS A 179 27.16 -12.42 9.73
CA LYS A 179 27.99 -13.47 10.32
C LYS A 179 28.45 -14.47 9.27
N THR A 180 27.53 -14.89 8.40
CA THR A 180 27.84 -15.79 7.29
C THR A 180 28.82 -15.14 6.32
N LEU A 181 28.57 -13.91 5.89
CA LEU A 181 29.46 -13.20 4.97
C LEU A 181 30.87 -13.03 5.56
N ASN A 182 30.98 -12.68 6.84
CA ASN A 182 32.27 -12.60 7.54
C ASN A 182 32.97 -13.96 7.54
N TYR A 183 32.29 -15.01 7.98
CA TYR A 183 32.84 -16.37 8.04
C TYR A 183 33.39 -16.83 6.67
N LEU A 184 32.65 -16.60 5.60
CA LEU A 184 33.05 -16.99 4.23
C LEU A 184 34.24 -16.18 3.69
N THR A 185 34.60 -15.06 4.33
CA THR A 185 35.79 -14.27 3.99
C THR A 185 36.99 -14.52 4.90
N SER A 186 36.81 -15.28 5.99
CA SER A 186 37.82 -15.64 6.97
C SER A 186 37.97 -17.16 7.09
N GLU A 187 37.46 -17.78 8.15
CA GLU A 187 37.67 -19.19 8.48
C GLU A 187 37.04 -20.14 7.45
N GLY A 188 35.90 -19.76 6.88
CA GLY A 188 35.19 -20.50 5.82
C GLY A 188 35.74 -20.25 4.41
N LYS A 189 36.77 -19.41 4.25
CA LYS A 189 37.27 -18.98 2.93
C LYS A 189 37.72 -20.17 2.06
N ALA A 190 38.48 -21.10 2.64
CA ALA A 190 38.96 -22.26 1.89
C ALA A 190 37.82 -23.21 1.48
N GLU A 191 36.76 -23.28 2.29
CA GLU A 191 35.57 -24.10 2.02
C GLU A 191 34.78 -23.53 0.83
N ILE A 192 34.45 -22.23 0.88
CA ILE A 192 33.69 -21.58 -0.19
C ILE A 192 34.48 -21.51 -1.51
N GLU A 193 35.79 -21.23 -1.44
CA GLU A 193 36.65 -21.17 -2.63
C GLU A 193 36.69 -22.50 -3.37
N LYS A 194 36.67 -23.62 -2.63
CA LYS A 194 36.70 -24.96 -3.19
C LYS A 194 35.37 -25.36 -3.85
N GLU A 195 34.24 -25.00 -3.24
CA GLU A 195 32.91 -25.45 -3.70
C GLU A 195 32.24 -24.48 -4.70
N TYR A 196 32.35 -23.17 -4.50
CA TYR A 196 31.57 -22.18 -5.26
C TYR A 196 32.40 -21.04 -5.85
N GLY A 197 33.67 -20.89 -5.44
CA GLY A 197 34.57 -19.86 -5.91
C GLY A 197 34.86 -18.76 -4.88
N GLN A 198 35.68 -17.80 -5.27
CA GLN A 198 36.22 -16.80 -4.35
C GLN A 198 35.28 -15.62 -4.13
N ILE A 199 35.14 -15.21 -2.87
CA ILE A 199 34.49 -13.95 -2.47
C ILE A 199 35.57 -12.90 -2.23
N SER A 200 35.49 -11.76 -2.95
CA SER A 200 36.42 -10.65 -2.74
C SER A 200 36.12 -9.93 -1.43
N THR A 201 37.15 -9.62 -0.65
CA THR A 201 37.02 -8.87 0.63
C THR A 201 36.49 -7.46 0.41
N ALA A 202 36.79 -6.84 -0.74
CA ALA A 202 36.29 -5.52 -1.11
C ALA A 202 34.77 -5.52 -1.35
N SER A 203 34.26 -6.54 -2.05
CA SER A 203 32.82 -6.72 -2.27
C SER A 203 32.10 -7.00 -0.95
N ALA A 204 32.63 -7.91 -0.14
CA ALA A 204 32.08 -8.22 1.18
C ALA A 204 32.02 -6.97 2.08
N GLY A 205 33.10 -6.19 2.16
CA GLY A 205 33.12 -4.95 2.93
C GLY A 205 32.11 -3.91 2.44
N THR A 206 31.80 -3.88 1.14
CA THR A 206 30.76 -2.99 0.60
C THR A 206 29.36 -3.45 0.97
N ILE A 207 29.08 -4.74 0.87
CA ILE A 207 27.80 -5.34 1.27
C ILE A 207 27.56 -5.10 2.77
N LEU A 208 28.57 -5.30 3.62
CA LEU A 208 28.46 -5.04 5.06
C LEU A 208 28.10 -3.58 5.37
N ARG A 209 28.71 -2.60 4.68
CA ARG A 209 28.34 -1.19 4.85
C ARG A 209 26.89 -0.90 4.43
N LYS A 210 26.41 -1.54 3.37
CA LYS A 210 25.01 -1.43 2.92
C LYS A 210 24.03 -2.03 3.92
N ILE A 211 24.39 -3.13 4.57
CA ILE A 211 23.59 -3.71 5.65
C ILE A 211 23.54 -2.75 6.84
N ILE A 212 24.68 -2.18 7.25
CA ILE A 212 24.70 -1.19 8.35
C ILE A 212 23.83 0.03 8.03
N GLU A 213 23.87 0.54 6.78
CA GLU A 213 23.05 1.67 6.33
C GLU A 213 21.53 1.42 6.53
N ILE A 214 21.05 0.20 6.26
CA ILE A 214 19.63 -0.13 6.42
C ILE A 214 19.27 -0.46 7.88
N GLU A 215 20.20 -1.02 8.66
CA GLU A 215 20.05 -1.22 10.11
C GLU A 215 19.92 0.10 10.87
N GLU A 216 20.68 1.13 10.47
CA GLU A 216 20.55 2.49 11.02
C GLU A 216 19.14 3.07 10.80
N GLN A 217 18.44 2.64 9.75
CA GLN A 217 17.03 2.98 9.52
C GLN A 217 16.06 2.12 10.35
N GLY A 218 16.54 1.12 11.09
CA GLY A 218 15.76 0.27 11.98
C GLY A 218 15.25 -1.01 11.34
N ALA A 219 15.89 -1.48 10.27
CA ALA A 219 15.52 -2.73 9.61
C ALA A 219 15.65 -3.97 10.51
N ASP A 220 16.44 -3.91 11.58
CA ASP A 220 16.54 -4.97 12.58
C ASP A 220 15.19 -5.33 13.24
N SER A 221 14.25 -4.37 13.32
CA SER A 221 12.91 -4.65 13.86
C SER A 221 12.00 -5.38 12.87
N PHE A 222 12.34 -5.30 11.58
CA PHE A 222 11.60 -5.89 10.47
C PHE A 222 12.15 -7.26 10.06
N PHE A 223 13.47 -7.43 10.01
CA PHE A 223 14.07 -8.72 9.68
C PHE A 223 14.07 -9.66 10.89
N GLY A 224 13.40 -10.81 10.77
CA GLY A 224 13.38 -11.84 11.80
C GLY A 224 12.08 -12.65 11.81
N GLU A 225 11.92 -13.43 12.88
CA GLU A 225 10.77 -14.31 13.07
C GLU A 225 9.78 -13.77 14.12
N LYS A 226 8.50 -14.15 14.09
CA LYS A 226 7.83 -14.93 13.04
C LYS A 226 7.55 -14.07 11.80
N SER A 227 7.87 -14.57 10.61
CA SER A 227 7.52 -13.88 9.37
C SER A 227 6.00 -13.80 9.17
N PHE A 228 5.56 -12.72 8.56
CA PHE A 228 4.14 -12.40 8.43
C PHE A 228 3.48 -13.18 7.29
N ASP A 229 2.39 -13.88 7.59
CA ASP A 229 1.57 -14.57 6.59
C ASP A 229 0.59 -13.60 5.94
N VAL A 230 0.80 -13.29 4.65
CA VAL A 230 -0.03 -12.36 3.88
C VAL A 230 -1.49 -12.78 3.74
N ASN A 231 -1.84 -14.06 4.00
CA ASN A 231 -3.25 -14.48 4.03
C ASN A 231 -4.01 -13.86 5.20
N ASP A 232 -3.33 -13.48 6.30
CA ASP A 232 -3.97 -12.82 7.45
C ASP A 232 -4.52 -11.43 7.11
N LEU A 233 -4.09 -10.82 6.00
CA LEU A 233 -4.64 -9.56 5.48
C LEU A 233 -6.05 -9.72 4.89
N THR A 234 -6.46 -10.94 4.56
CA THR A 234 -7.73 -11.25 3.87
C THR A 234 -8.80 -11.80 4.80
N ARG A 235 -8.58 -11.68 6.12
CA ARG A 235 -9.54 -12.15 7.13
C ARG A 235 -10.85 -11.39 7.05
N ILE A 236 -11.91 -12.10 7.43
CA ILE A 236 -13.29 -11.61 7.52
C ILE A 236 -13.79 -11.91 8.94
N ASN A 237 -14.54 -10.99 9.54
CA ASN A 237 -15.14 -11.20 10.86
C ASN A 237 -16.47 -11.98 10.77
N ASP A 238 -17.07 -12.29 11.93
CA ASP A 238 -18.33 -13.03 12.01
C ASP A 238 -19.54 -12.30 11.37
N ARG A 239 -19.39 -11.01 11.04
CA ARG A 239 -20.42 -10.20 10.36
C ARG A 239 -20.22 -10.16 8.84
N GLY A 240 -19.27 -10.92 8.30
CA GLY A 240 -18.94 -10.91 6.87
C GLY A 240 -18.11 -9.71 6.44
N GLN A 241 -17.56 -8.91 7.37
CA GLN A 241 -16.78 -7.73 7.05
C GLN A 241 -15.29 -8.05 6.94
N GLY A 242 -14.62 -7.55 5.89
CA GLY A 242 -13.19 -7.66 5.71
C GLY A 242 -12.42 -6.77 6.70
N TYR A 243 -11.32 -7.26 7.25
CA TYR A 243 -10.49 -6.47 8.18
C TYR A 243 -9.80 -5.30 7.48
N VAL A 244 -9.75 -4.16 8.17
CA VAL A 244 -8.95 -2.98 7.81
C VAL A 244 -7.63 -3.04 8.58
N ASN A 245 -6.58 -3.45 7.89
CA ASN A 245 -5.22 -3.61 8.42
C ASN A 245 -4.48 -2.28 8.29
N ILE A 246 -4.32 -1.54 9.39
CA ILE A 246 -3.67 -0.22 9.37
C ILE A 246 -2.21 -0.40 9.76
N LEU A 247 -1.33 -0.30 8.77
CA LEU A 247 0.10 -0.23 8.99
C LEU A 247 0.49 1.19 9.37
N ARG A 248 0.88 1.39 10.62
CA ARG A 248 1.25 2.69 11.16
C ARG A 248 2.70 3.01 10.79
N LEU A 249 2.90 4.12 10.09
CA LEU A 249 4.19 4.54 9.54
C LEU A 249 4.59 5.95 9.96
N THR A 250 3.92 6.50 10.97
CA THR A 250 4.19 7.84 11.53
C THR A 250 5.65 8.03 11.94
N ASN A 251 6.32 6.98 12.39
CA ASN A 251 7.74 7.02 12.76
C ASN A 251 8.71 6.52 11.68
N ILE A 252 8.19 6.16 10.49
CA ILE A 252 8.97 5.65 9.34
C ILE A 252 9.08 6.69 8.22
N GLN A 253 8.35 7.81 8.28
CA GLN A 253 8.39 8.84 7.24
C GLN A 253 9.81 9.35 6.92
N SER A 254 10.71 9.39 7.91
CA SER A 254 12.12 9.77 7.75
C SER A 254 13.06 8.63 7.33
N LYS A 255 12.50 7.44 7.04
CA LYS A 255 13.23 6.18 6.76
C LYS A 255 12.76 5.55 5.43
N PRO A 256 12.92 6.27 4.30
CA PRO A 256 12.32 5.88 3.02
C PRO A 256 12.86 4.56 2.44
N LYS A 257 14.13 4.19 2.72
CA LYS A 257 14.68 2.90 2.26
C LYS A 257 14.04 1.73 3.00
N LEU A 258 13.86 1.84 4.31
CA LEU A 258 13.14 0.83 5.09
C LEU A 258 11.70 0.67 4.60
N PHE A 259 11.00 1.78 4.34
CA PHE A 259 9.63 1.73 3.83
C PHE A 259 9.54 1.06 2.45
N SER A 260 10.40 1.45 1.51
CA SER A 260 10.41 0.88 0.16
C SER A 260 10.80 -0.59 0.17
N THR A 261 11.71 -1.00 1.07
CA THR A 261 12.10 -2.39 1.33
C THR A 261 10.91 -3.23 1.79
N PHE A 262 10.21 -2.75 2.82
CA PHE A 262 9.01 -3.41 3.33
C PHE A 262 7.93 -3.53 2.25
N MET A 263 7.64 -2.45 1.53
CA MET A 263 6.59 -2.44 0.52
C MET A 263 6.90 -3.42 -0.61
N LEU A 264 8.15 -3.44 -1.09
CA LEU A 264 8.58 -4.41 -2.09
C LEU A 264 8.44 -5.85 -1.58
N CYS A 265 8.86 -6.12 -0.34
CA CYS A 265 8.71 -7.42 0.30
C CYS A 265 7.25 -7.85 0.35
N LEU A 266 6.36 -6.98 0.85
CA LEU A 266 4.95 -7.25 0.97
C LEU A 266 4.33 -7.57 -0.40
N LEU A 267 4.65 -6.79 -1.43
CA LEU A 267 4.14 -7.01 -2.77
C LEU A 267 4.67 -8.33 -3.37
N ALA A 268 5.94 -8.66 -3.15
CA ALA A 268 6.54 -9.91 -3.60
C ALA A 268 5.90 -11.13 -2.90
N GLU A 269 5.73 -11.07 -1.58
CA GLU A 269 5.09 -12.14 -0.80
C GLU A 269 3.63 -12.35 -1.21
N ILE A 270 2.88 -11.27 -1.42
CA ILE A 270 1.51 -11.37 -1.94
C ILE A 270 1.50 -12.02 -3.32
N TYR A 271 2.40 -11.61 -4.22
CA TYR A 271 2.48 -12.18 -5.56
C TYR A 271 2.83 -13.68 -5.57
N ASN A 272 3.76 -14.09 -4.70
CA ASN A 272 4.20 -15.48 -4.58
C ASN A 272 3.16 -16.37 -3.87
N THR A 273 2.49 -15.85 -2.86
CA THR A 273 1.57 -16.62 -2.01
C THR A 273 0.16 -16.69 -2.58
N PHE A 274 -0.37 -15.60 -3.15
CA PHE A 274 -1.75 -15.62 -3.62
C PHE A 274 -1.87 -16.40 -4.93
N PRO A 275 -2.91 -17.24 -5.07
CA PRO A 275 -3.18 -17.93 -6.33
C PRO A 275 -3.64 -16.91 -7.38
N GLU A 276 -3.39 -17.22 -8.65
CA GLU A 276 -4.02 -16.48 -9.73
C GLU A 276 -5.54 -16.59 -9.64
N GLN A 277 -6.20 -15.46 -9.83
CA GLN A 277 -7.65 -15.35 -9.83
C GLN A 277 -8.04 -14.84 -11.21
N GLY A 278 -8.88 -15.60 -11.91
CA GLY A 278 -9.53 -15.11 -13.12
C GLY A 278 -10.47 -13.93 -12.81
N ASP A 279 -11.50 -13.77 -13.62
CA ASP A 279 -12.46 -12.68 -13.42
C ASP A 279 -13.39 -12.97 -12.23
N LYS A 280 -12.95 -12.61 -11.01
CA LYS A 280 -13.79 -12.62 -9.81
C LYS A 280 -14.61 -11.36 -9.67
N GLU A 281 -15.77 -11.51 -9.02
CA GLU A 281 -16.69 -10.41 -8.70
C GLU A 281 -16.10 -9.39 -7.72
N ASN A 282 -15.27 -9.86 -6.76
CA ASN A 282 -14.66 -9.03 -5.73
C ASN A 282 -13.13 -9.18 -5.73
N PRO A 283 -12.37 -8.12 -5.42
CA PRO A 283 -10.93 -8.23 -5.21
C PRO A 283 -10.66 -9.08 -3.96
N LYS A 284 -9.54 -9.81 -3.96
CA LYS A 284 -9.08 -10.57 -2.79
C LYS A 284 -8.54 -9.63 -1.70
N LEU A 285 -7.84 -8.58 -2.10
CA LEU A 285 -7.18 -7.62 -1.20
C LEU A 285 -7.09 -6.27 -1.90
N VAL A 286 -7.22 -5.19 -1.13
CA VAL A 286 -6.88 -3.84 -1.59
C VAL A 286 -5.75 -3.27 -0.72
N ILE A 287 -4.71 -2.75 -1.35
CA ILE A 287 -3.58 -2.07 -0.70
C ILE A 287 -3.74 -0.58 -0.95
N ILE A 288 -3.72 0.23 0.10
CA ILE A 288 -3.76 1.69 0.04
C ILE A 288 -2.44 2.23 0.53
N ILE A 289 -1.86 3.11 -0.26
CA ILE A 289 -0.59 3.76 0.02
C ILE A 289 -0.88 5.25 0.19
N ASP A 290 -0.91 5.73 1.43
CA ASP A 290 -0.95 7.18 1.67
C ASP A 290 0.43 7.80 1.42
N GLU A 291 0.44 9.06 0.99
CA GLU A 291 1.63 9.81 0.57
C GLU A 291 2.59 9.01 -0.32
N ALA A 292 2.04 8.44 -1.40
CA ALA A 292 2.73 7.56 -2.34
C ALA A 292 4.02 8.15 -2.93
N HIS A 293 4.15 9.47 -2.99
CA HIS A 293 5.38 10.15 -3.44
C HIS A 293 6.62 9.75 -2.62
N LEU A 294 6.44 9.37 -1.35
CA LEU A 294 7.53 8.92 -0.47
C LEU A 294 8.13 7.58 -0.90
N ILE A 295 7.35 6.74 -1.60
CA ILE A 295 7.87 5.50 -2.20
C ILE A 295 8.69 5.84 -3.43
N PHE A 296 8.17 6.71 -4.30
CA PHE A 296 8.71 6.85 -5.64
C PHE A 296 9.90 7.80 -5.74
N ASN A 297 9.97 8.83 -4.91
CA ASN A 297 11.00 9.85 -5.01
C ASN A 297 12.37 9.38 -4.48
N GLU A 298 12.38 8.46 -3.52
CA GLU A 298 13.60 8.00 -2.84
C GLU A 298 14.01 6.57 -3.26
N ALA A 299 13.22 5.92 -4.11
CA ALA A 299 13.53 4.59 -4.61
C ALA A 299 14.58 4.64 -5.72
N SER A 300 15.54 3.71 -5.66
CA SER A 300 16.50 3.50 -6.76
C SER A 300 15.76 3.12 -8.05
N LYS A 301 16.38 3.38 -9.20
CA LYS A 301 15.80 3.05 -10.51
C LYS A 301 15.41 1.58 -10.61
N THR A 302 16.29 0.69 -10.17
CA THR A 302 16.07 -0.77 -10.17
C THR A 302 14.88 -1.15 -9.29
N LEU A 303 14.73 -0.49 -8.14
CA LEU A 303 13.62 -0.71 -7.22
C LEU A 303 12.29 -0.24 -7.83
N LEU A 304 12.27 0.94 -8.45
CA LEU A 304 11.11 1.48 -9.17
C LEU A 304 10.63 0.56 -10.29
N GLU A 305 11.55 0.01 -11.08
CA GLU A 305 11.25 -0.93 -12.16
C GLU A 305 10.62 -2.22 -11.60
N GLN A 306 11.15 -2.73 -10.48
CA GLN A 306 10.60 -3.91 -9.82
C GLN A 306 9.19 -3.65 -9.26
N ILE A 307 8.99 -2.52 -8.57
CA ILE A 307 7.67 -2.12 -8.06
C ILE A 307 6.66 -2.01 -9.21
N THR A 308 7.04 -1.32 -10.29
CA THR A 308 6.20 -1.16 -11.49
C THR A 308 5.82 -2.51 -12.10
N THR A 309 6.76 -3.45 -12.14
CA THR A 309 6.53 -4.81 -12.66
C THR A 309 5.54 -5.57 -11.78
N ILE A 310 5.74 -5.55 -10.46
CA ILE A 310 4.85 -6.26 -9.54
C ILE A 310 3.44 -5.66 -9.56
N ILE A 311 3.29 -4.32 -9.62
CA ILE A 311 1.97 -3.68 -9.74
C ILE A 311 1.20 -4.22 -10.95
N LYS A 312 1.85 -4.38 -12.11
CA LYS A 312 1.20 -4.94 -13.31
C LYS A 312 0.75 -6.39 -13.13
N LEU A 313 1.54 -7.18 -12.42
CA LEU A 313 1.32 -8.61 -12.25
C LEU A 313 0.30 -8.93 -11.14
N ILE A 314 0.31 -8.18 -10.04
CA ILE A 314 -0.50 -8.47 -8.85
C ILE A 314 -2.01 -8.39 -9.11
N ARG A 315 -2.41 -7.69 -10.18
CA ARG A 315 -3.79 -7.67 -10.66
C ARG A 315 -4.33 -9.07 -10.92
N SER A 316 -3.53 -9.96 -11.52
CA SER A 316 -3.94 -11.36 -11.78
C SER A 316 -4.14 -12.17 -10.50
N LYS A 317 -3.67 -11.66 -9.35
CA LYS A 317 -3.90 -12.26 -8.02
C LYS A 317 -5.17 -11.72 -7.36
N GLY A 318 -5.93 -10.87 -8.05
CA GLY A 318 -7.12 -10.21 -7.53
C GLY A 318 -6.80 -9.07 -6.55
N VAL A 319 -5.62 -8.46 -6.63
CA VAL A 319 -5.16 -7.41 -5.70
C VAL A 319 -5.21 -6.04 -6.35
N GLY A 320 -5.85 -5.08 -5.67
CA GLY A 320 -5.86 -3.67 -6.05
C GLY A 320 -4.81 -2.87 -5.28
N ILE A 321 -4.23 -1.86 -5.92
CA ILE A 321 -3.29 -0.93 -5.27
C ILE A 321 -3.79 0.51 -5.52
N PHE A 322 -3.98 1.27 -4.46
CA PHE A 322 -4.50 2.63 -4.53
C PHE A 322 -3.47 3.59 -3.96
N PHE A 323 -3.07 4.55 -4.78
CA PHE A 323 -2.10 5.57 -4.41
C PHE A 323 -2.84 6.83 -3.98
N CYS A 324 -2.47 7.37 -2.82
CA CYS A 324 -2.90 8.68 -2.39
C CYS A 324 -1.71 9.63 -2.36
N THR A 325 -1.84 10.77 -3.05
CA THR A 325 -0.76 11.75 -3.18
C THR A 325 -1.32 13.15 -3.42
N GLN A 326 -0.45 14.15 -3.53
CA GLN A 326 -0.88 15.51 -3.82
C GLN A 326 -1.13 15.73 -5.31
N LEU A 327 -0.18 15.32 -6.15
CA LEU A 327 -0.27 15.45 -7.61
C LEU A 327 -0.17 14.08 -8.30
N PRO A 328 -0.98 13.82 -9.34
CA PRO A 328 -0.84 12.59 -10.12
C PRO A 328 0.57 12.37 -10.70
N THR A 329 1.31 13.46 -10.96
CA THR A 329 2.68 13.43 -11.46
C THR A 329 3.71 12.92 -10.46
N ASP A 330 3.36 12.78 -9.19
CA ASP A 330 4.21 12.15 -8.17
C ASP A 330 4.30 10.63 -8.39
N ILE A 331 3.44 10.07 -9.23
CA ILE A 331 3.39 8.66 -9.59
C ILE A 331 4.11 8.46 -10.93
N PRO A 332 5.05 7.52 -11.06
CA PRO A 332 5.71 7.22 -12.33
C PRO A 332 4.70 6.91 -13.43
N THR A 333 4.93 7.40 -14.65
CA THR A 333 4.00 7.26 -15.79
C THR A 333 3.64 5.80 -16.10
N GLY A 334 4.62 4.89 -15.94
CA GLY A 334 4.43 3.45 -16.08
C GLY A 334 3.45 2.83 -15.08
N VAL A 335 3.29 3.44 -13.91
CA VAL A 335 2.32 3.06 -12.88
C VAL A 335 1.02 3.84 -13.05
N LEU A 336 1.09 5.15 -13.30
CA LEU A 336 -0.08 6.02 -13.48
C LEU A 336 -0.99 5.54 -14.62
N SER A 337 -0.41 5.00 -15.70
CA SER A 337 -1.14 4.39 -16.82
C SER A 337 -1.91 3.11 -16.47
N GLN A 338 -1.63 2.50 -15.31
CA GLN A 338 -2.31 1.29 -14.84
C GLN A 338 -3.49 1.60 -13.89
N LEU A 339 -3.68 2.86 -13.49
CA LEU A 339 -4.67 3.23 -12.47
C LEU A 339 -6.06 3.40 -13.12
N GLY A 340 -6.95 2.44 -12.87
CA GLY A 340 -8.29 2.40 -13.43
C GLY A 340 -9.29 3.34 -12.77
N LEU A 341 -9.21 3.51 -11.44
CA LEU A 341 -9.98 4.54 -10.73
C LEU A 341 -9.15 5.81 -10.57
N LYS A 342 -9.71 6.97 -10.92
CA LYS A 342 -9.12 8.27 -10.62
C LYS A 342 -10.12 9.12 -9.86
N VAL A 343 -9.75 9.50 -8.63
CA VAL A 343 -10.47 10.45 -7.79
C VAL A 343 -9.55 11.64 -7.53
N GLN A 344 -9.94 12.81 -8.01
CA GLN A 344 -9.12 14.00 -7.92
C GLN A 344 -9.88 15.10 -7.20
N HIS A 345 -9.38 15.40 -6.02
CA HIS A 345 -9.76 16.54 -5.21
C HIS A 345 -9.12 17.82 -5.74
N ALA A 346 -9.52 18.94 -5.15
CA ALA A 346 -9.05 20.26 -5.54
C ALA A 346 -7.52 20.37 -5.61
N LEU A 347 -7.03 21.06 -6.63
CA LEU A 347 -5.66 21.55 -6.72
C LEU A 347 -5.63 23.06 -6.46
N ARG A 348 -4.50 23.56 -5.98
CA ARG A 348 -4.30 24.99 -5.72
C ARG A 348 -3.20 25.52 -6.63
N ALA A 349 -3.46 26.65 -7.26
CA ALA A 349 -2.55 27.29 -8.20
C ALA A 349 -1.95 28.56 -7.60
N PHE A 350 -0.80 28.45 -6.93
CA PHE A 350 -0.08 29.61 -6.39
C PHE A 350 1.08 30.02 -7.31
N THR A 351 1.68 29.07 -8.02
CA THR A 351 2.84 29.27 -8.87
C THR A 351 2.55 28.99 -10.35
N ALA A 352 3.48 29.38 -11.23
CA ALA A 352 3.41 29.01 -12.64
C ALA A 352 3.55 27.49 -12.86
N ASN A 353 4.31 26.81 -11.98
CA ASN A 353 4.46 25.35 -12.02
C ASN A 353 3.15 24.67 -11.63
N ASP A 354 2.43 25.19 -10.65
CA ASP A 354 1.12 24.65 -10.25
C ASP A 354 0.12 24.73 -11.41
N ARG A 355 0.09 25.84 -12.14
CA ARG A 355 -0.77 25.99 -13.33
C ARG A 355 -0.43 24.97 -14.41
N LYS A 356 0.86 24.74 -14.68
CA LYS A 356 1.30 23.68 -15.61
C LYS A 356 0.87 22.29 -15.12
N ALA A 357 1.03 22.01 -13.82
CA ALA A 357 0.65 20.73 -13.24
C ALA A 357 -0.87 20.50 -13.30
N ILE A 358 -1.68 21.53 -13.08
CA ILE A 358 -3.14 21.47 -13.20
C ILE A 358 -3.56 21.18 -14.63
N LYS A 359 -2.95 21.85 -15.62
CA LYS A 359 -3.20 21.56 -17.03
C LYS A 359 -2.83 20.12 -17.40
N LEU A 360 -1.63 19.66 -17.05
CA LEU A 360 -1.23 18.27 -17.28
C LEU A 360 -2.14 17.27 -16.55
N THR A 361 -2.64 17.64 -15.36
CA THR A 361 -3.59 16.82 -14.62
C THR A 361 -4.93 16.72 -15.35
N SER A 362 -5.46 17.82 -15.89
CA SER A 362 -6.74 17.84 -16.60
C SER A 362 -6.72 16.97 -17.87
N GLU A 363 -5.58 16.90 -18.56
CA GLU A 363 -5.34 16.07 -19.75
C GLU A 363 -5.40 14.55 -19.46
N ASN A 364 -5.36 14.13 -18.19
CA ASN A 364 -5.44 12.72 -17.78
C ASN A 364 -6.87 12.17 -17.65
N TYR A 365 -7.90 13.00 -17.91
CA TYR A 365 -9.31 12.66 -17.73
C TYR A 365 -10.08 12.62 -19.06
N PRO A 366 -11.17 11.84 -19.14
CA PRO A 366 -12.04 11.83 -20.32
C PRO A 366 -12.53 13.24 -20.69
N LEU A 367 -12.57 13.52 -21.98
CA LEU A 367 -13.18 14.74 -22.51
C LEU A 367 -14.69 14.77 -22.18
N THR A 368 -15.22 15.97 -21.98
CA THR A 368 -16.62 16.18 -21.59
C THR A 368 -17.08 17.56 -22.03
N ASP A 369 -18.33 17.65 -22.48
CA ASP A 369 -18.98 18.92 -22.86
C ASP A 369 -19.59 19.64 -21.64
N PHE A 370 -19.61 18.98 -20.47
CA PHE A 370 -20.28 19.50 -19.27
C PHE A 370 -19.39 20.39 -18.41
N TYR A 371 -18.07 20.19 -18.46
CA TYR A 371 -17.11 20.84 -17.58
C TYR A 371 -15.91 21.39 -18.35
N LYS A 372 -15.37 22.50 -17.85
CA LYS A 372 -13.99 22.88 -18.13
C LYS A 372 -13.10 22.27 -17.06
N THR A 373 -12.48 21.12 -17.35
CA THR A 373 -11.77 20.31 -16.36
C THR A 373 -10.67 21.09 -15.62
N GLU A 374 -9.91 21.94 -16.32
CA GLU A 374 -8.87 22.78 -15.71
C GLU A 374 -9.45 23.76 -14.67
N ASP A 375 -10.50 24.49 -15.03
CA ASP A 375 -11.19 25.41 -14.13
C ASP A 375 -11.80 24.65 -12.95
N LEU A 376 -12.43 23.50 -13.23
CA LEU A 376 -13.07 22.68 -12.20
C LEU A 376 -12.08 22.21 -11.15
N LEU A 377 -10.89 21.72 -11.54
CA LEU A 377 -9.83 21.27 -10.62
C LEU A 377 -9.45 22.32 -9.57
N THR A 378 -9.54 23.61 -9.91
CA THR A 378 -9.22 24.71 -8.98
C THR A 378 -10.39 25.13 -8.10
N ASN A 379 -11.63 24.92 -8.58
CA ASN A 379 -12.86 25.39 -7.96
C ASN A 379 -13.58 24.34 -7.11
N LEU A 380 -13.14 23.07 -7.12
CA LEU A 380 -13.69 22.00 -6.29
C LEU A 380 -13.76 22.40 -4.79
N GLY A 381 -14.94 22.16 -4.20
CA GLY A 381 -15.18 22.34 -2.76
C GLY A 381 -14.65 21.19 -1.91
N ILE A 382 -14.71 21.34 -0.59
CA ILE A 382 -14.37 20.26 0.37
C ILE A 382 -15.44 19.17 0.30
N GLY A 383 -15.00 17.92 0.12
CA GLY A 383 -15.90 16.80 -0.08
C GLY A 383 -16.45 16.71 -1.52
N GLU A 384 -15.80 17.39 -2.45
CA GLU A 384 -16.05 17.25 -3.89
C GLU A 384 -14.79 16.74 -4.59
N ALA A 385 -14.98 15.96 -5.64
CA ALA A 385 -13.88 15.50 -6.50
C ALA A 385 -14.36 15.35 -7.94
N ILE A 386 -13.43 15.38 -8.90
CA ILE A 386 -13.70 14.80 -10.22
C ILE A 386 -13.33 13.33 -10.21
N ILE A 387 -14.20 12.51 -10.80
CA ILE A 387 -14.09 11.06 -10.75
C ILE A 387 -14.25 10.48 -12.16
N THR A 388 -13.43 9.48 -12.46
CA THR A 388 -13.65 8.54 -13.56
C THR A 388 -13.22 7.15 -13.08
N ALA A 389 -13.99 6.14 -13.45
CA ALA A 389 -13.75 4.74 -13.13
C ALA A 389 -13.80 3.92 -14.41
N LEU A 390 -13.26 2.70 -14.40
CA LEU A 390 -13.47 1.76 -15.49
C LEU A 390 -14.80 1.03 -15.32
N ASN A 391 -15.50 0.82 -16.43
CA ASN A 391 -16.58 -0.16 -16.50
C ASN A 391 -16.02 -1.59 -16.61
N GLU A 392 -16.91 -2.59 -16.66
CA GLU A 392 -16.56 -4.01 -16.69
C GLU A 392 -15.76 -4.41 -17.93
N LYS A 393 -15.87 -3.62 -19.01
CA LYS A 393 -15.12 -3.80 -20.26
C LYS A 393 -13.77 -3.08 -20.24
N GLY A 394 -13.41 -2.42 -19.14
CA GLY A 394 -12.19 -1.64 -19.03
C GLY A 394 -12.23 -0.30 -19.77
N ILE A 395 -13.42 0.21 -20.09
CA ILE A 395 -13.61 1.51 -20.75
C ILE A 395 -13.83 2.56 -19.66
N PRO A 396 -13.13 3.72 -19.72
CA PRO A 396 -13.37 4.82 -18.78
C PRO A 396 -14.80 5.34 -18.86
N ALA A 397 -15.44 5.46 -17.70
CA ALA A 397 -16.71 6.14 -17.53
C ALA A 397 -16.54 7.66 -17.72
N PRO A 398 -17.61 8.37 -18.12
CA PRO A 398 -17.59 9.82 -18.28
C PRO A 398 -17.07 10.53 -17.03
N LEU A 399 -16.35 11.63 -17.21
CA LEU A 399 -15.88 12.46 -16.09
C LEU A 399 -17.07 13.02 -15.30
N ALA A 400 -17.06 12.86 -13.98
CA ALA A 400 -18.10 13.36 -13.08
C ALA A 400 -17.53 14.27 -12.00
N HIS A 401 -17.97 15.54 -11.94
CA HIS A 401 -17.86 16.33 -10.71
C HIS A 401 -18.79 15.71 -9.69
N THR A 402 -18.29 15.32 -8.52
CA THR A 402 -19.01 14.45 -7.59
C THR A 402 -19.05 15.06 -6.20
N LEU A 403 -20.24 15.14 -5.59
CA LEU A 403 -20.42 15.34 -4.16
C LEU A 403 -20.20 14.00 -3.45
N LEU A 404 -19.12 13.87 -2.69
CA LEU A 404 -18.69 12.60 -2.10
C LEU A 404 -19.56 12.18 -0.92
N VAL A 405 -19.74 10.87 -0.74
CA VAL A 405 -20.36 10.31 0.47
C VAL A 405 -19.52 10.62 1.71
N ALA A 406 -20.19 10.86 2.84
CA ALA A 406 -19.50 11.03 4.13
C ALA A 406 -19.15 9.65 4.73
N PRO A 407 -17.92 9.47 5.26
CA PRO A 407 -17.59 8.30 6.07
C PRO A 407 -18.58 8.05 7.20
N GLN A 408 -18.85 6.77 7.47
CA GLN A 408 -19.72 6.30 8.55
C GLN A 408 -18.97 6.13 9.88
N SER A 409 -17.65 5.95 9.81
CA SER A 409 -16.77 5.82 10.96
C SER A 409 -16.21 7.16 11.43
N ARG A 410 -15.49 7.15 12.56
CA ARG A 410 -14.94 8.36 13.17
C ARG A 410 -13.91 8.99 12.23
N MET A 411 -14.10 10.27 11.93
CA MET A 411 -13.20 11.05 11.08
C MET A 411 -12.00 11.65 11.86
N ASP A 412 -11.78 11.21 13.09
CA ASP A 412 -10.69 11.61 14.00
C ASP A 412 -9.95 10.35 14.46
N ILE A 413 -8.78 10.50 15.06
CA ILE A 413 -7.92 9.38 15.45
C ILE A 413 -8.41 8.64 16.70
N LEU A 414 -7.87 7.44 16.92
CA LEU A 414 -8.07 6.71 18.18
C LEU A 414 -7.28 7.36 19.31
N SER A 415 -7.86 7.34 20.51
CA SER A 415 -7.12 7.62 21.74
C SER A 415 -6.15 6.48 22.08
N THR A 416 -5.20 6.74 22.97
CA THR A 416 -4.25 5.71 23.45
C THR A 416 -4.98 4.50 24.06
N ASP A 417 -6.04 4.74 24.82
CA ASP A 417 -6.82 3.66 25.46
C ASP A 417 -7.59 2.84 24.42
N GLU A 418 -8.12 3.49 23.38
CA GLU A 418 -8.78 2.81 22.26
C GLU A 418 -7.77 1.96 21.46
N ILE A 419 -6.55 2.45 21.23
CA ILE A 419 -5.47 1.67 20.60
C ILE A 419 -5.15 0.41 21.42
N ILE A 420 -5.03 0.56 22.74
CA ILE A 420 -4.77 -0.58 23.64
C ILE A 420 -5.92 -1.58 23.56
N ALA A 421 -7.17 -1.11 23.59
CA ALA A 421 -8.35 -1.97 23.51
C ALA A 421 -8.43 -2.75 22.20
N VAL A 422 -8.15 -2.10 21.06
CA VAL A 422 -8.09 -2.76 19.74
C VAL A 422 -7.01 -3.83 19.74
N ASN A 423 -5.81 -3.51 20.23
CA ASN A 423 -4.69 -4.46 20.28
C ASN A 423 -4.98 -5.66 21.19
N MET A 424 -5.62 -5.46 22.35
CA MET A 424 -5.97 -6.55 23.27
C MET A 424 -6.92 -7.59 22.63
N GLN A 425 -7.74 -7.18 21.67
CA GLN A 425 -8.68 -8.06 20.96
C GLN A 425 -8.04 -8.80 19.78
N SER A 426 -6.83 -8.40 19.36
CA SER A 426 -6.15 -8.98 18.21
C SER A 426 -5.63 -10.38 18.48
N SER A 427 -6.09 -11.36 17.69
CA SER A 427 -5.50 -12.69 17.65
C SER A 427 -4.12 -12.69 16.97
N LEU A 428 -3.86 -11.73 16.07
CA LEU A 428 -2.59 -11.64 15.34
C LEU A 428 -1.46 -11.15 16.23
N ILE A 429 -1.74 -10.28 17.20
CA ILE A 429 -0.73 -9.87 18.19
C ILE A 429 -0.20 -11.09 18.95
N LYS A 430 -1.07 -12.02 19.34
CA LYS A 430 -0.64 -13.28 19.99
C LYS A 430 0.24 -14.12 19.07
N LYS A 431 -0.07 -14.16 17.75
CA LYS A 431 0.68 -14.94 16.76
C LYS A 431 2.06 -14.36 16.42
N TYR A 432 2.18 -13.03 16.32
CA TYR A 432 3.37 -12.38 15.74
C TYR A 432 4.26 -11.65 16.74
N ASN A 433 3.74 -11.30 17.92
CA ASN A 433 4.54 -10.60 18.92
C ASN A 433 5.27 -11.56 19.88
N GLU A 434 5.06 -12.87 19.76
CA GLU A 434 5.89 -13.87 20.44
C GLU A 434 7.33 -13.83 19.91
N THR A 435 8.29 -13.76 20.83
CA THR A 435 9.71 -13.93 20.51
C THR A 435 9.99 -15.42 20.39
N MET A 436 10.41 -15.87 19.22
CA MET A 436 10.89 -17.24 19.02
C MET A 436 12.42 -17.26 19.07
N GLU A 437 13.00 -18.14 19.89
CA GLU A 437 14.43 -18.44 19.85
C GLU A 437 14.63 -19.71 19.00
N ARG A 438 15.26 -19.55 17.83
CA ARG A 438 15.69 -20.67 16.96
C ARG A 438 17.19 -20.55 16.72
N GLU A 439 17.88 -21.68 16.54
CA GLU A 439 19.26 -21.67 16.07
C GLU A 439 19.27 -21.25 14.58
N SER A 440 19.85 -20.09 14.27
CA SER A 440 20.07 -19.58 12.93
C SER A 440 21.54 -19.68 12.52
N ALA A 441 21.90 -19.14 11.35
CA ALA A 441 23.27 -19.12 10.88
C ALA A 441 24.22 -18.47 11.91
N TYR A 442 23.75 -17.46 12.63
CA TYR A 442 24.53 -16.79 13.67
C TYR A 442 24.98 -17.74 14.78
N GLU A 443 24.05 -18.45 15.42
CA GLU A 443 24.36 -19.36 16.54
C GLU A 443 25.25 -20.52 16.07
N ILE A 444 24.91 -21.14 14.94
CA ILE A 444 25.63 -22.31 14.41
C ILE A 444 27.08 -21.94 14.06
N LEU A 445 27.30 -20.81 13.39
CA LEU A 445 28.65 -20.38 13.00
C LEU A 445 29.48 -19.91 14.21
N ASN A 446 28.87 -19.26 15.21
CA ASN A 446 29.58 -18.94 16.46
C ASN A 446 30.07 -20.20 17.16
N LYS A 447 29.22 -21.21 17.27
CA LYS A 447 29.56 -22.50 17.88
C LYS A 447 30.74 -23.18 17.16
N LYS A 448 30.73 -23.20 15.82
CA LYS A 448 31.85 -23.72 15.01
C LYS A 448 33.17 -22.99 15.25
N LEU A 449 33.12 -21.66 15.40
CA LEU A 449 34.32 -20.85 15.66
C LEU A 449 34.87 -21.09 17.07
N GLU A 450 34.00 -21.22 18.07
CA GLU A 450 34.40 -21.55 19.44
C GLU A 450 35.01 -22.95 19.54
N GLU A 451 34.46 -23.94 18.83
CA GLU A 451 35.02 -25.29 18.76
C GLU A 451 36.39 -25.29 18.09
N SER A 452 36.55 -24.51 17.01
CA SER A 452 37.81 -24.38 16.28
C SER A 452 38.90 -23.62 17.08
N ALA A 453 38.50 -22.72 17.97
CA ALA A 453 39.42 -21.98 18.86
C ALA A 453 39.87 -22.80 20.09
N LYS A 454 39.21 -23.94 20.37
CA LYS A 454 39.55 -24.87 21.46
C LYS A 454 40.49 -26.01 21.01
N LEU A 455 40.66 -26.18 19.71
CA LEU A 455 41.63 -27.09 19.06
C LEU A 455 42.94 -26.35 18.79
#